data_AF-A0A4R6GFJ1-F1
#
_entry.id   AF-A0A4R6GFJ1-F1
#
_cell.length_a   1.000
_cell.length_b   1.000
_cell.length_c   1.000
_cell.angle_alpha   90.00
_cell.angle_beta   90.00
_cell.angle_gamma   90.00
#
_symmetry.space_group_name_H-M   'P 1'
#
loop_
_entity.id
_entity.type
_entity.pdbx_description
1 polymer ?
#
loop_
_entity_poly.entity_id
_entity_poly.type
_entity_poly.pdbx_seq_one_letter_code
_entity_poly.pdbx_strand_id
1 'polypeptide(L)'
;MPCASTAFDKVTMNKIEAIKLVNQDLHANLLNERNTIWSTIVPYAGDEGWWLNIPLSGFRQEQHFLLCSERAKVIRHIRIKANTILSPATRFRSKDQTADVFISAKNAKRLVDSLPGGSKFSFDKYVFGEYSF
;
A
#
# COMPACT_ATOMS: atom_id res chain seq x y z
N MET A 1 36.61 10.14 26.79
CA MET A 1 35.96 9.03 26.06
C MET A 1 34.71 9.59 25.38
N PRO A 2 34.65 9.69 24.05
CA PRO A 2 33.42 10.09 23.38
C PRO A 2 32.53 8.86 23.16
N CYS A 3 31.29 8.96 23.64
CA CYS A 3 30.22 8.01 23.37
C CYS A 3 29.83 8.15 21.89
N ALA A 4 30.14 7.15 21.07
CA ALA A 4 29.67 7.10 19.70
C ALA A 4 28.17 6.73 19.73
N SER A 5 27.31 7.73 19.58
CA SER A 5 25.93 7.51 19.16
C SER A 5 25.97 6.95 17.73
N THR A 6 25.96 5.63 17.58
CA THR A 6 25.61 4.98 16.32
C THR A 6 24.15 5.30 16.03
N ALA A 7 23.93 6.39 15.29
CA ALA A 7 22.74 6.51 14.47
C ALA A 7 22.77 5.31 13.51
N PHE A 8 21.99 4.28 13.80
CA PHE A 8 21.53 3.39 12.74
C PHE A 8 20.76 4.30 11.78
N ASP A 9 21.38 4.72 10.69
CA ASP A 9 20.69 5.32 9.56
C ASP A 9 19.68 4.27 9.09
N LYS A 10 18.46 4.42 9.61
CA LYS A 10 17.33 3.59 9.23
C LYS A 10 17.05 3.94 7.78
N VAL A 11 17.55 3.12 6.85
CA VAL A 11 17.26 3.23 5.42
C VAL A 11 15.74 3.12 5.27
N THR A 12 15.09 4.27 5.27
CA THR A 12 13.64 4.39 5.25
C THR A 12 13.26 4.41 3.79
N MET A 13 12.81 3.26 3.28
CA MET A 13 12.40 3.11 1.89
C MET A 13 11.35 4.17 1.58
N ASN A 14 11.64 5.03 0.60
CA ASN A 14 10.70 6.05 0.17
C ASN A 14 9.94 5.63 -1.09
N LYS A 15 8.88 6.37 -1.42
CA LYS A 15 8.02 6.09 -2.58
C LYS A 15 8.80 6.02 -3.89
N ILE A 16 9.77 6.92 -4.10
CA ILE A 16 10.52 7.04 -5.36
C ILE A 16 11.44 5.82 -5.53
N GLU A 17 12.14 5.44 -4.47
CA GLU A 17 13.00 4.25 -4.45
C GLU A 17 12.20 2.98 -4.69
N ALA A 18 11.05 2.84 -4.02
CA ALA A 18 10.17 1.70 -4.21
C ALA A 18 9.65 1.59 -5.65
N ILE A 19 9.24 2.71 -6.27
CA ILE A 19 8.81 2.74 -7.68
C ILE A 19 9.97 2.31 -8.59
N LYS A 20 11.18 2.81 -8.35
CA LYS A 20 12.36 2.44 -9.15
C LYS A 20 12.67 0.95 -9.02
N LEU A 21 12.68 0.43 -7.81
CA LEU A 21 12.95 -0.99 -7.53
C LEU A 21 11.94 -1.89 -8.24
N VAL A 22 10.65 -1.59 -8.11
CA VAL A 22 9.59 -2.38 -8.75
C VAL A 22 9.65 -2.28 -10.27
N ASN A 23 9.86 -1.09 -10.84
CA ASN A 23 10.01 -0.93 -12.30
C ASN A 23 11.24 -1.66 -12.85
N GLN A 24 12.34 -1.69 -12.09
CA GLN A 24 13.55 -2.42 -12.45
C GLN A 24 13.31 -3.93 -12.47
N ASP A 25 12.67 -4.48 -11.44
CA ASP A 25 12.34 -5.90 -11.36
C ASP A 25 11.35 -6.32 -12.47
N LEU A 26 10.39 -5.46 -12.78
CA LEU A 26 9.43 -5.69 -13.88
C LEU A 26 10.01 -5.45 -15.27
N HIS A 27 11.23 -4.92 -15.39
CA HIS A 27 11.83 -4.45 -16.63
C HIS A 27 10.91 -3.51 -17.45
N ALA A 28 10.11 -2.69 -16.74
CA ALA A 28 9.09 -1.83 -17.35
C ALA A 28 8.85 -0.56 -16.53
N ASN A 29 8.63 0.58 -17.21
CA ASN A 29 8.28 1.85 -16.58
C ASN A 29 6.77 1.97 -16.30
N LEU A 30 6.22 1.00 -15.56
CA LEU A 30 4.78 0.89 -15.30
C LEU A 30 4.32 1.82 -14.18
N LEU A 31 5.11 1.94 -13.11
CA LEU A 31 4.78 2.74 -11.93
C LEU A 31 5.41 4.14 -12.01
N ASN A 32 4.66 5.15 -11.57
CA ASN A 32 5.10 6.54 -11.43
C ASN A 32 4.37 7.21 -10.25
N GLU A 33 4.77 8.45 -9.93
CA GLU A 33 4.22 9.15 -8.76
C GLU A 33 2.70 9.40 -8.82
N ARG A 34 2.12 9.48 -10.04
CA ARG A 34 0.71 9.81 -10.25
C ARG A 34 -0.21 8.59 -10.17
N ASN A 35 0.24 7.44 -10.68
CA ASN A 35 -0.56 6.20 -10.70
C ASN A 35 -0.26 5.24 -9.54
N THR A 36 0.69 5.61 -8.67
CA THR A 36 1.15 4.78 -7.55
C THR A 36 0.79 5.43 -6.22
N ILE A 37 0.07 4.70 -5.39
CA ILE A 37 -0.19 5.02 -3.99
C ILE A 37 0.81 4.25 -3.14
N TRP A 38 1.46 4.97 -2.23
CA TRP A 38 2.48 4.44 -1.34
C TRP A 38 1.95 4.40 0.08
N SER A 39 2.20 3.29 0.78
CA SER A 39 1.83 3.15 2.18
C SER A 39 2.91 2.40 2.94
N THR A 40 3.27 2.94 4.10
CA THR A 40 4.13 2.29 5.10
C THR A 40 3.29 1.81 6.27
N ILE A 41 3.88 0.95 7.10
CA ILE A 41 3.20 0.45 8.30
C ILE A 41 2.99 1.62 9.27
N VAL A 42 1.73 1.82 9.68
CA VAL A 42 1.29 2.78 10.68
C VAL A 42 0.49 2.09 11.79
N PRO A 43 0.57 2.58 13.03
CA PRO A 43 -0.23 2.07 14.13
C PRO A 43 -1.70 2.53 14.02
N TYR A 44 -2.64 1.64 14.28
CA TYR A 44 -4.07 1.95 14.34
C TYR A 44 -4.81 1.00 15.29
N ALA A 45 -5.54 1.56 16.27
CA ALA A 45 -6.44 0.82 17.17
C ALA A 45 -5.84 -0.43 17.85
N GLY A 46 -4.56 -0.37 18.27
CA GLY A 46 -3.86 -1.52 18.90
C GLY A 46 -3.37 -2.57 17.89
N ASP A 47 -3.33 -2.20 16.61
CA ASP A 47 -2.75 -2.95 15.52
C ASP A 47 -1.76 -2.09 14.73
N GLU A 48 -1.06 -2.71 13.78
CA GLU A 48 -0.21 -2.04 12.81
C GLU A 48 -0.60 -2.51 11.41
N GLY A 49 -0.54 -1.62 10.43
CA GLY A 49 -0.98 -1.94 9.07
C GLY A 49 -0.75 -0.82 8.08
N TRP A 50 -1.25 -1.00 6.86
CA TRP A 50 -1.13 -0.02 5.80
C TRP A 50 -2.43 0.77 5.66
N TRP A 51 -2.28 2.08 5.58
CA TRP A 51 -3.39 3.00 5.32
C TRP A 51 -3.39 3.41 3.84
N LEU A 52 -4.53 3.27 3.18
CA LEU A 52 -4.71 3.62 1.77
C LEU A 52 -5.86 4.62 1.65
N ASN A 53 -5.53 5.80 1.14
CA ASN A 53 -6.49 6.85 0.80
C ASN A 53 -6.64 6.88 -0.71
N ILE A 54 -7.77 6.39 -1.22
CA ILE A 54 -7.98 6.18 -2.65
C ILE A 54 -9.13 7.09 -3.11
N PRO A 55 -8.87 8.14 -3.91
CA PRO A 55 -9.94 8.93 -4.49
C PRO A 55 -10.93 8.03 -5.25
N LEU A 56 -12.24 8.25 -5.08
CA LEU A 56 -13.25 7.41 -5.73
C LEU A 56 -13.15 7.45 -7.27
N SER A 57 -12.72 8.59 -7.81
CA SER A 57 -12.40 8.76 -9.23
C SER A 57 -11.22 7.89 -9.68
N GLY A 58 -10.30 7.55 -8.77
CA GLY A 58 -9.14 6.72 -9.02
C GLY A 58 -9.48 5.29 -9.44
N PHE A 59 -10.62 4.74 -8.98
CA PHE A 59 -11.08 3.41 -9.37
C PHE A 59 -11.54 3.31 -10.84
N ARG A 60 -11.72 4.45 -11.52
CA ARG A 60 -11.98 4.50 -12.97
C ARG A 60 -10.71 4.31 -13.81
N GLN A 61 -9.55 4.34 -13.17
CA GLN A 61 -8.24 4.17 -13.79
C GLN A 61 -7.53 2.97 -13.18
N GLU A 62 -6.46 2.52 -13.82
CA GLU A 62 -5.59 1.53 -13.21
C GLU A 62 -4.82 2.16 -12.04
N GLN A 63 -4.84 1.47 -10.89
CA GLN A 63 -4.20 1.92 -9.66
C GLN A 63 -3.15 0.91 -9.21
N HIS A 64 -2.00 1.43 -8.80
CA HIS A 64 -0.91 0.65 -8.22
C HIS A 64 -0.76 1.03 -6.75
N PHE A 65 -0.80 0.05 -5.86
CA PHE A 65 -0.54 0.26 -4.44
C PHE A 65 0.75 -0.46 -4.07
N LEU A 66 1.67 0.26 -3.45
CA LEU A 66 2.91 -0.29 -2.92
C LEU A 66 2.83 -0.25 -1.39
N LEU A 67 2.70 -1.43 -0.80
CA LEU A 67 2.64 -1.63 0.65
C LEU A 67 4.04 -2.02 1.14
N CYS A 68 4.67 -1.14 1.92
CA CYS A 68 6.02 -1.35 2.41
C CYS A 68 6.02 -1.87 3.83
N SER A 69 6.71 -2.99 4.04
CA SER A 69 7.10 -3.47 5.37
C SER A 69 8.59 -3.31 5.53
N GLU A 70 9.01 -2.24 6.21
CA GLU A 70 10.44 -2.04 6.52
C GLU A 70 11.00 -3.15 7.41
N ARG A 71 10.18 -3.65 8.36
CA ARG A 71 10.60 -4.74 9.27
C ARG A 71 10.88 -6.04 8.52
N ALA A 72 10.05 -6.34 7.53
CA ALA A 72 10.21 -7.54 6.71
C ALA A 72 11.06 -7.29 5.45
N LYS A 73 11.49 -6.04 5.21
CA LYS A 73 12.22 -5.60 4.02
C LYS A 73 11.57 -6.03 2.70
N VAL A 74 10.25 -5.89 2.63
CA VAL A 74 9.45 -6.26 1.44
C VAL A 74 8.50 -5.14 1.05
N ILE A 75 8.30 -5.01 -0.26
CA ILE A 75 7.29 -4.18 -0.90
C ILE A 75 6.29 -5.12 -1.57
N ARG A 76 5.02 -4.95 -1.26
CA ARG A 76 3.94 -5.66 -1.95
C ARG A 76 3.25 -4.75 -2.91
N HIS A 77 3.17 -5.20 -4.15
CA HIS A 77 2.49 -4.47 -5.20
C HIS A 77 1.11 -5.07 -5.42
N ILE A 78 0.09 -4.24 -5.21
CA ILE A 78 -1.30 -4.53 -5.56
C ILE A 78 -1.63 -3.74 -6.82
N ARG A 79 -2.22 -4.39 -7.81
CA ARG A 79 -2.67 -3.76 -9.05
C ARG A 79 -4.17 -3.97 -9.23
N ILE A 80 -4.93 -2.87 -9.25
CA ILE A 80 -6.36 -2.90 -9.54
C ILE A 80 -6.58 -2.26 -10.90
N LYS A 81 -7.10 -3.03 -11.86
CA LYS A 81 -7.45 -2.52 -13.18
C LYS A 81 -8.63 -1.54 -13.08
N ALA A 82 -8.70 -0.62 -14.03
CA ALA A 82 -9.82 0.31 -14.18
C ALA A 82 -11.17 -0.42 -14.16
N ASN A 83 -12.16 0.14 -13.47
CA ASN A 83 -13.54 -0.36 -13.41
C ASN A 83 -13.71 -1.78 -12.83
N THR A 84 -12.68 -2.32 -12.18
CA THR A 84 -12.80 -3.60 -11.47
C THR A 84 -13.75 -3.49 -10.28
N ILE A 85 -13.77 -2.34 -9.62
CA ILE A 85 -14.66 -2.03 -8.50
C ILE A 85 -15.66 -0.99 -8.99
N LEU A 86 -16.84 -1.46 -9.41
CA LEU A 86 -17.86 -0.62 -10.06
C LEU A 86 -18.50 0.39 -9.10
N SER A 87 -18.66 0.03 -7.82
CA SER A 87 -19.30 0.87 -6.80
C SER A 87 -18.39 1.03 -5.58
N PRO A 88 -17.29 1.81 -5.68
CA PRO A 88 -16.32 1.92 -4.59
C PRO A 88 -16.92 2.55 -3.34
N ALA A 89 -17.83 3.53 -3.48
CA ALA A 89 -18.49 4.20 -2.36
C ALA A 89 -19.38 3.27 -1.51
N THR A 90 -19.86 2.16 -2.08
CA THR A 90 -20.64 1.15 -1.35
C THR A 90 -19.78 -0.01 -0.84
N ARG A 91 -18.52 -0.09 -1.28
CA ARG A 91 -17.58 -1.17 -0.94
C ARG A 91 -16.61 -0.77 0.15
N PHE A 92 -16.26 0.50 0.24
CA PHE A 92 -15.32 1.04 1.21
C PHE A 92 -15.99 2.10 2.06
N ARG A 93 -15.52 2.23 3.29
CA ARG A 93 -15.79 3.43 4.07
C ARG A 93 -15.24 4.62 3.27
N SER A 94 -16.07 5.62 3.03
CA SER A 94 -15.69 6.78 2.23
C SER A 94 -15.86 8.05 3.04
N LYS A 95 -14.89 8.95 2.95
CA LYS A 95 -14.92 10.31 3.51
C LYS A 95 -14.48 11.27 2.43
N ASP A 96 -15.25 12.33 2.19
CA ASP A 96 -14.91 13.40 1.24
C ASP A 96 -14.47 12.89 -0.15
N GLN A 97 -15.26 12.00 -0.76
CA GLN A 97 -14.98 11.38 -2.07
C GLN A 97 -13.68 10.54 -2.13
N THR A 98 -13.16 10.14 -0.98
CA THR A 98 -11.99 9.27 -0.84
C THR A 98 -12.40 8.00 -0.10
N ALA A 99 -12.11 6.84 -0.68
CA ALA A 99 -12.18 5.57 0.01
C ALA A 99 -11.03 5.49 1.01
N ASP A 100 -11.40 5.25 2.26
CA ASP A 100 -10.53 5.09 3.39
C ASP A 100 -10.40 3.60 3.66
N VAL A 101 -9.18 3.07 3.60
CA VAL A 101 -8.91 1.63 3.70
C VAL A 101 -7.74 1.39 4.64
N PHE A 102 -7.92 0.46 5.57
CA PHE A 102 -6.84 -0.01 6.43
C PHE A 102 -6.65 -1.52 6.21
N ILE A 103 -5.40 -1.93 5.99
CA ILE A 103 -5.03 -3.33 5.83
C ILE A 103 -4.10 -3.71 6.97
N SER A 104 -4.54 -4.60 7.86
CA SER A 104 -3.74 -5.05 8.99
C SER A 104 -2.49 -5.81 8.53
N ALA A 105 -1.34 -5.50 9.14
CA ALA A 105 -0.09 -6.23 8.94
C ALA A 105 0.05 -7.47 9.84
N LYS A 106 -0.82 -7.66 10.86
CA LYS A 106 -0.81 -8.85 11.73
C LYS A 106 -0.91 -10.15 10.94
N ASN A 107 -1.74 -10.16 9.91
CA ASN A 107 -1.82 -11.27 8.97
C ASN A 107 -1.41 -10.78 7.60
N ALA A 108 -0.11 -10.67 7.38
CA ALA A 108 0.43 -10.25 6.10
C ALA A 108 -0.16 -11.09 4.95
N LYS A 109 -0.43 -12.39 5.11
CA LYS A 109 -1.00 -13.21 4.02
C LYS A 109 -2.43 -12.82 3.61
N ARG A 110 -3.12 -11.98 4.39
CA ARG A 110 -4.52 -11.59 4.16
C ARG A 110 -4.63 -10.07 4.08
N LEU A 111 -4.66 -9.57 2.84
CA LEU A 111 -4.80 -8.15 2.53
C LEU A 111 -6.28 -7.80 2.44
N VAL A 112 -6.93 -7.63 3.59
CA VAL A 112 -8.37 -7.32 3.67
C VAL A 112 -8.57 -5.98 4.35
N ASP A 113 -9.49 -5.18 3.81
CA ASP A 113 -9.98 -3.97 4.47
C ASP A 113 -10.58 -4.30 5.84
N SER A 114 -9.97 -3.77 6.90
CA SER A 114 -10.36 -4.01 8.28
C SER A 114 -11.15 -2.86 8.90
N LEU A 115 -11.42 -1.78 8.16
CA LEU A 115 -12.21 -0.67 8.69
C LEU A 115 -13.71 -1.03 8.86
N PRO A 116 -14.35 -0.62 9.97
CA PRO A 116 -15.77 -0.77 10.15
C PRO A 116 -16.55 0.12 9.16
N GLY A 117 -17.69 -0.37 8.67
CA GLY A 117 -18.52 0.33 7.69
C GLY A 117 -18.14 0.09 6.22
N GLY A 118 -17.05 -0.65 5.95
CA GLY A 118 -16.72 -1.19 4.63
C GLY A 118 -17.27 -2.60 4.39
N SER A 119 -17.10 -3.10 3.17
CA SER A 119 -17.53 -4.46 2.77
C SER A 119 -16.52 -5.55 3.10
N LYS A 120 -15.45 -5.24 3.84
CA LYS A 120 -14.30 -6.13 4.09
C LYS A 120 -13.69 -6.65 2.78
N PHE A 121 -13.44 -5.73 1.86
CA PHE A 121 -12.93 -6.06 0.54
C PHE A 121 -11.56 -6.74 0.63
N SER A 122 -11.38 -7.85 -0.08
CA SER A 122 -10.10 -8.56 -0.17
C SER A 122 -9.30 -8.06 -1.37
N PHE A 123 -8.05 -7.69 -1.10
CA PHE A 123 -7.04 -7.31 -2.08
C PHE A 123 -6.17 -8.48 -2.54
N ASP A 124 -6.32 -9.68 -1.95
CA ASP A 124 -5.45 -10.83 -2.16
C ASP A 124 -5.34 -11.22 -3.64
N LYS A 125 -6.47 -11.19 -4.36
CA LYS A 125 -6.54 -11.52 -5.78
C LYS A 125 -5.96 -10.45 -6.72
N TYR A 126 -5.57 -9.31 -6.18
CA TYR A 126 -4.97 -8.19 -6.92
C TYR A 126 -3.50 -8.01 -6.60
N VAL A 127 -2.91 -8.90 -5.78
CA VAL A 127 -1.46 -8.92 -5.59
C VAL A 127 -0.80 -9.24 -6.92
N PHE A 128 0.02 -8.32 -7.39
CA PHE A 128 0.76 -8.42 -8.64
C PHE A 128 2.17 -9.00 -8.40
N GLY A 129 2.80 -8.65 -7.27
CA GLY A 129 4.11 -9.15 -6.91
C GLY A 129 4.54 -8.73 -5.50
N GLU A 130 5.60 -9.37 -5.01
CA GLU A 130 6.31 -9.03 -3.77
C GLU A 130 7.80 -8.88 -4.11
N TYR A 131 8.43 -7.81 -3.62
CA TYR A 131 9.79 -7.42 -3.96
C TYR A 131 10.56 -7.13 -2.68
N SER A 132 11.73 -7.75 -2.53
CA SER A 132 12.60 -7.59 -1.36
C SER A 132 13.65 -6.50 -1.58
N PHE A 133 14.12 -5.86 -0.50
CA PHE A 133 15.14 -4.81 -0.57
C PHE A 133 16.11 -4.78 0.63
#